data_AF-A0A7C7SST4-F1
#
_entry.id   AF-A0A7C7SST4-F1
#
_cell.length_a   1.000
_cell.length_b   1.000
_cell.length_c   1.000
_cell.angle_alpha   90.00
_cell.angle_beta   90.00
_cell.angle_gamma   90.00
#
_symmetry.space_group_name_H-M   'P 1'
#
loop_
_entity.id
_entity.type
_entity.pdbx_description
1 polymer ?
#
loop_
_entity_poly.entity_id
_entity_poly.type
_entity_poly.pdbx_seq_one_letter_code
_entity_poly.pdbx_strand_id
1 'polypeptide(L)'
;MFRSPIRGLVAVLLLGILAQVAAGEDKEKHPFGERPQLWTRRAEPVLSAYTTKESWCKVVVYSPHVIFHDGRFRMWYLGTSAESRTNDIVLGYAESADGRAWTPFESNPIL
;
A
#
# COMPACT_ATOMS: atom_id res chain seq x y z
N MET A 1 -40.14 55.30 8.23
CA MET A 1 -39.97 53.84 8.12
C MET A 1 -39.69 53.59 6.64
N PHE A 2 -38.56 53.11 6.14
CA PHE A 2 -37.55 52.16 6.62
C PHE A 2 -36.18 52.54 6.01
N ARG A 3 -35.10 52.40 6.79
CA ARG A 3 -33.72 52.39 6.28
C ARG A 3 -33.45 51.01 5.65
N SER A 4 -32.89 50.96 4.44
CA SER A 4 -32.36 49.72 3.84
C SER A 4 -30.86 49.60 4.13
N PRO A 5 -30.39 48.50 4.73
CA PRO A 5 -28.97 48.21 4.85
C PRO A 5 -28.65 46.84 4.26
N ILE A 6 -28.08 46.75 3.05
CA ILE A 6 -27.40 45.51 2.64
C ILE A 6 -26.13 45.86 1.87
N ARG A 7 -25.12 46.34 2.61
CA ARG A 7 -23.71 46.13 2.30
C ARG A 7 -23.25 45.00 3.20
N GLY A 8 -23.25 43.76 2.71
CA GLY A 8 -22.86 42.64 3.55
C GLY A 8 -23.09 41.26 2.93
N LEU A 9 -22.68 41.04 1.68
CA LEU A 9 -22.71 39.68 1.12
C LEU A 9 -21.62 39.39 0.07
N VAL A 10 -20.44 40.00 0.21
CA VAL A 10 -19.29 39.68 -0.67
C VAL A 10 -18.05 39.21 0.12
N ALA A 11 -18.00 39.42 1.44
CA ALA A 11 -16.81 39.07 2.24
C ALA A 11 -16.73 37.60 2.68
N VAL A 12 -17.82 36.82 2.61
CA VAL A 12 -17.83 35.43 3.12
C VAL A 12 -17.39 34.41 2.06
N LEU A 13 -17.51 34.72 0.76
CA LEU A 13 -17.13 33.78 -0.30
C LEU A 13 -15.62 33.75 -0.61
N LEU A 14 -14.84 34.75 -0.21
CA LEU A 14 -13.40 34.80 -0.48
C LEU A 14 -12.54 34.09 0.59
N LEU A 15 -13.07 33.91 1.81
CA LEU A 15 -12.37 33.19 2.89
C LEU A 15 -12.46 31.66 2.75
N GLY A 16 -13.51 31.14 2.12
CA GLY A 16 -13.68 29.70 1.90
C GLY A 16 -12.74 29.13 0.81
N ILE A 17 -12.37 29.95 -0.17
CA ILE A 17 -11.51 29.52 -1.29
C ILE A 17 -10.02 29.53 -0.89
N LEU A 18 -9.62 30.41 0.03
CA LEU A 18 -8.23 30.49 0.52
C LEU A 18 -7.85 29.36 1.50
N ALA A 19 -8.80 28.78 2.22
CA ALA A 19 -8.52 27.68 3.13
C ALA A 19 -8.18 26.36 2.41
N GLN A 20 -8.70 26.14 1.20
CA GLN A 20 -8.43 24.93 0.43
C GLN A 20 -7.05 24.95 -0.25
N VAL A 21 -6.50 26.15 -0.52
CA VAL A 21 -5.20 26.31 -1.22
C VAL A 21 -4.01 26.25 -0.25
N ALA A 22 -4.25 26.34 1.07
CA ALA A 22 -3.21 26.28 2.10
C ALA A 22 -2.96 24.88 2.68
N ALA A 23 -3.79 23.89 2.32
CA ALA A 23 -3.48 22.50 2.58
C ALA A 23 -2.48 22.06 1.51
N GLY A 24 -1.18 22.24 1.78
CA GLY A 24 -0.15 21.56 1.00
C GLY A 24 -0.52 20.09 0.89
N GLU A 25 -0.31 19.46 -0.28
CA GLU A 25 -0.53 18.03 -0.45
C GLU A 25 0.06 17.31 0.77
N ASP A 26 -0.81 16.69 1.58
CA ASP A 26 -0.40 15.84 2.69
C ASP A 26 0.29 14.64 2.04
N LYS A 27 1.57 14.81 1.71
CA LYS A 27 2.37 13.75 1.10
C LYS A 27 2.35 12.61 2.09
N GLU A 28 1.77 11.50 1.63
CA GLU A 28 1.64 10.26 2.39
C GLU A 28 2.95 9.96 3.14
N LYS A 29 2.90 9.98 4.48
CA LYS A 29 4.10 9.78 5.30
C LYS A 29 4.51 8.32 5.20
N HIS A 30 5.53 8.05 4.40
CA HIS A 30 6.08 6.71 4.26
C HIS A 30 6.61 6.18 5.62
N PRO A 31 6.27 4.94 6.02
CA PRO A 31 6.61 4.38 7.34
C PRO A 31 8.13 4.24 7.55
N PHE A 32 8.91 4.23 6.47
CA PHE A 32 10.38 4.20 6.51
C PHE A 32 11.04 5.53 6.11
N GLY A 33 10.33 6.66 6.27
CA GLY A 33 10.81 7.99 5.86
C GLY A 33 11.94 8.55 6.75
N GLU A 34 12.02 8.13 8.01
CA GLU A 34 13.04 8.58 8.97
C GLU A 34 14.16 7.53 9.11
N ARG A 35 15.42 7.91 9.36
CA ARG A 35 16.54 6.97 9.51
C ARG A 35 17.33 7.26 10.80
N PRO A 36 18.02 6.27 11.42
CA PRO A 36 18.14 4.87 11.00
C PRO A 36 16.91 4.03 11.34
N GLN A 37 16.65 3.00 10.54
CA GLN A 37 15.62 2.01 10.82
C GLN A 37 16.16 1.01 11.85
N LEU A 38 15.38 0.74 12.91
CA LEU A 38 15.70 -0.33 13.87
C LEU A 38 15.53 -1.68 13.16
N TRP A 39 16.65 -2.35 12.91
CA TRP A 39 16.64 -3.67 12.28
C TRP A 39 16.55 -4.76 13.33
N THR A 40 15.61 -5.69 13.15
CA THR A 40 15.49 -6.90 13.98
C THR A 40 15.26 -8.08 13.06
N ARG A 41 16.16 -9.07 13.13
CA ARG A 41 16.04 -10.31 12.34
C ARG A 41 14.83 -11.12 12.81
N ARG A 42 14.06 -11.67 11.87
CA ARG A 42 13.04 -12.69 12.18
C ARG A 42 13.65 -14.10 12.18
N ALA A 43 13.09 -14.98 13.00
CA ALA A 43 13.42 -16.41 12.97
C ALA A 43 12.88 -17.06 11.69
N GLU A 44 11.63 -16.77 11.35
CA GLU A 44 10.95 -17.31 10.18
C GLU A 44 10.88 -16.30 9.03
N PRO A 45 10.97 -16.75 7.76
CA PRO A 45 10.73 -15.91 6.60
C PRO A 45 9.29 -15.39 6.58
N VAL A 46 9.07 -14.26 5.92
CA VAL A 46 7.71 -13.69 5.72
C VAL A 46 6.96 -14.48 4.64
N LEU A 47 7.64 -14.86 3.56
CA LEU A 47 7.12 -15.70 2.48
C LEU A 47 7.96 -16.97 2.39
N SER A 48 7.30 -18.12 2.32
CA SER A 48 7.96 -19.41 2.13
C SER A 48 7.03 -20.38 1.42
N ALA A 49 7.57 -21.05 0.39
CA ALA A 49 6.84 -22.10 -0.35
C ALA A 49 6.49 -23.28 0.57
N TYR A 50 7.28 -23.50 1.62
CA TYR A 50 7.04 -24.55 2.60
C TYR A 50 5.85 -24.26 3.53
N THR A 51 5.61 -23.00 3.87
CA THR A 51 4.58 -22.60 4.85
C THR A 51 3.38 -21.87 4.24
N THR A 52 3.43 -21.52 2.95
CA THR A 52 2.31 -20.85 2.26
C THR A 52 1.06 -21.73 2.28
N LYS A 53 -0.12 -21.11 2.29
CA LYS A 53 -1.41 -21.79 2.13
C LYS A 53 -1.88 -21.81 0.68
N GLU A 54 -1.28 -20.99 -0.18
CA GLU A 54 -1.63 -20.87 -1.58
C GLU A 54 -1.15 -22.09 -2.36
N SER A 55 -2.02 -22.72 -3.15
CA SER A 55 -1.71 -23.95 -3.88
C SER A 55 -0.73 -23.75 -5.03
N TRP A 56 -0.71 -22.56 -5.63
CA TRP A 56 0.02 -22.25 -6.86
C TRP A 56 1.51 -21.92 -6.66
N CYS A 57 1.97 -21.70 -5.43
CA CYS A 57 3.37 -21.36 -5.12
C CYS A 57 4.04 -22.30 -4.09
N LYS A 58 3.65 -23.58 -4.11
CA LYS A 58 4.11 -24.60 -3.14
C LYS A 58 5.53 -25.11 -3.37
N VAL A 59 6.10 -24.94 -4.57
CA VAL A 59 7.45 -25.41 -4.89
C VAL A 59 8.46 -24.26 -4.86
N VAL A 60 8.11 -23.13 -5.43
CA VAL A 60 8.93 -21.90 -5.40
C VAL A 60 8.06 -20.70 -5.08
N VAL A 61 8.59 -19.78 -4.26
CA VAL A 61 8.09 -18.42 -4.07
C VAL A 61 9.30 -17.47 -4.02
N TYR A 62 9.31 -16.41 -4.83
CA TYR A 62 10.50 -15.58 -5.01
C TYR A 62 10.19 -14.20 -5.61
N SER A 63 11.24 -13.37 -5.69
CA SER A 63 11.22 -12.03 -6.30
C SER A 63 10.08 -11.12 -5.79
N PRO A 64 9.91 -10.95 -4.46
CA PRO A 64 8.94 -10.00 -3.95
C PRO A 64 9.32 -8.56 -4.34
N HIS A 65 8.37 -7.83 -4.90
CA HIS A 65 8.46 -6.40 -5.20
C HIS A 65 7.43 -5.68 -4.36
N VAL A 66 7.90 -4.83 -3.43
CA VAL A 66 7.05 -4.15 -2.45
C VAL A 66 7.06 -2.65 -2.70
N ILE A 67 5.87 -2.06 -2.73
CA ILE A 67 5.67 -0.61 -2.70
C ILE A 67 4.80 -0.23 -1.50
N PHE A 68 4.87 1.04 -1.09
CA PHE A 68 3.93 1.63 -0.15
C PHE A 68 3.13 2.72 -0.88
N HIS A 69 1.81 2.62 -0.84
CA HIS A 69 0.90 3.51 -1.55
C HIS A 69 -0.50 3.49 -0.91
N ASP A 70 -1.12 4.65 -0.73
CA ASP A 70 -2.41 4.88 -0.07
C ASP A 70 -2.49 4.25 1.34
N GLY A 71 -1.43 4.39 2.12
CA GLY A 71 -1.32 3.89 3.50
C GLY A 71 -1.11 2.38 3.60
N ARG A 72 -0.83 1.70 2.48
CA ARG A 72 -0.74 0.24 2.40
C ARG A 72 0.53 -0.22 1.71
N PHE A 73 1.13 -1.27 2.26
CA PHE A 73 2.15 -2.04 1.56
C PHE A 73 1.47 -2.99 0.56
N ARG A 74 1.98 -3.00 -0.65
CA ARG A 74 1.49 -3.82 -1.76
C ARG A 74 2.66 -4.61 -2.32
N MET A 75 2.49 -5.91 -2.45
CA MET A 75 3.53 -6.84 -2.88
C MET A 75 3.08 -7.64 -4.07
N TRP A 76 3.93 -7.68 -5.09
CA TRP A 76 3.86 -8.66 -6.16
C TRP A 76 4.98 -9.66 -5.97
N TYR A 77 4.66 -10.94 -6.16
CA TYR A 77 5.63 -12.03 -5.97
C TYR A 77 5.39 -13.12 -6.98
N LEU A 78 6.44 -13.85 -7.30
CA LEU A 78 6.40 -14.93 -8.27
C LEU A 78 6.38 -16.28 -7.56
N GLY A 79 5.76 -17.26 -8.19
CA GLY A 79 5.76 -18.62 -7.67
C GLY A 79 5.38 -19.67 -8.69
N THR A 80 5.59 -20.92 -8.29
CA THR A 80 5.15 -22.10 -9.04
C THR A 80 4.94 -23.28 -8.09
N SER A 81 4.01 -24.15 -8.47
CA SER A 81 3.74 -25.43 -7.81
C SER A 81 4.15 -26.63 -8.66
N ALA A 82 4.64 -26.42 -9.88
CA ALA A 82 5.03 -27.50 -10.78
C ALA A 82 6.41 -28.05 -10.37
N GLU A 83 7.46 -27.32 -10.69
CA GLU A 83 8.84 -27.72 -10.42
C GLU A 83 9.74 -26.49 -10.27
N SER A 84 10.86 -26.65 -9.56
CA SER A 84 11.87 -25.59 -9.47
C SER A 84 12.59 -25.39 -10.80
N ARG A 85 12.94 -24.14 -11.15
CA ARG A 85 13.71 -23.78 -12.36
C ARG A 85 13.00 -24.04 -13.69
N THR A 86 11.68 -23.98 -13.69
CA THR A 86 10.86 -24.00 -14.91
C THR A 86 10.45 -22.59 -15.33
N ASN A 87 9.89 -22.47 -16.54
CA ASN A 87 9.27 -21.25 -17.04
C ASN A 87 7.79 -21.14 -16.65
N ASP A 88 7.25 -22.12 -15.90
CA ASP A 88 5.87 -22.11 -15.42
C ASP A 88 5.78 -21.24 -14.16
N ILE A 89 5.92 -19.93 -14.35
CA ILE A 89 5.94 -18.93 -13.30
C ILE A 89 4.69 -18.07 -13.40
N VAL A 90 3.98 -17.96 -12.29
CA VAL A 90 2.78 -17.14 -12.15
C VAL A 90 3.01 -16.03 -11.12
N LEU A 91 2.23 -14.96 -11.22
CA LEU A 91 2.30 -13.76 -10.40
C LEU A 91 1.19 -13.77 -9.33
N GLY A 92 1.57 -13.54 -8.09
CA GLY A 92 0.65 -13.30 -6.99
C GLY A 92 0.69 -11.86 -6.50
N TYR A 93 -0.35 -11.48 -5.77
CA TYR A 93 -0.49 -10.19 -5.13
C TYR A 93 -0.86 -10.34 -3.65
N ALA A 94 -0.31 -9.49 -2.79
CA ALA A 94 -0.64 -9.44 -1.37
C ALA A 94 -0.57 -8.00 -0.84
N GLU A 95 -1.39 -7.69 0.15
CA GLU A 95 -1.38 -6.42 0.87
C GLU A 95 -0.92 -6.59 2.32
N SER A 96 -0.38 -5.52 2.90
CA SER A 96 -0.02 -5.45 4.32
C SER A 96 -0.20 -4.03 4.85
N ALA A 97 -0.63 -3.91 6.11
CA ALA A 97 -0.70 -2.64 6.80
C ALA A 97 0.65 -2.25 7.44
N ASP A 98 1.52 -3.21 7.73
CA ASP A 98 2.73 -3.03 8.54
C ASP A 98 4.03 -3.52 7.86
N GLY A 99 3.92 -4.10 6.67
CA GLY A 99 5.03 -4.67 5.89
C GLY A 99 5.57 -5.99 6.46
N ARG A 100 4.94 -6.54 7.51
CA ARG A 100 5.40 -7.74 8.24
C ARG A 100 4.40 -8.88 8.12
N ALA A 101 3.11 -8.58 8.27
CA ALA A 101 2.02 -9.53 8.09
C ALA A 101 1.31 -9.25 6.77
N TRP A 102 1.25 -10.26 5.90
CA TRP A 102 0.74 -10.12 4.53
C TRP A 102 -0.53 -10.93 4.32
N THR A 103 -1.50 -10.33 3.64
CA THR A 103 -2.77 -10.95 3.25
C THR A 103 -2.74 -11.17 1.74
N PRO A 104 -2.69 -12.43 1.27
CA PRO A 104 -2.78 -12.75 -0.15
C PRO A 104 -4.14 -12.32 -0.72
N PHE A 105 -4.15 -11.92 -1.98
CA PHE A 105 -5.38 -11.65 -2.71
C PHE A 105 -6.15 -12.95 -2.98
N GLU A 106 -7.48 -12.91 -2.85
CA GLU A 106 -8.30 -14.13 -2.89
C GLU A 106 -8.23 -14.86 -4.23
N SER A 107 -8.05 -14.10 -5.32
CA SER A 107 -8.01 -14.61 -6.69
C SER A 107 -6.59 -14.84 -7.19
N ASN A 108 -5.60 -14.99 -6.31
CA ASN A 108 -4.27 -15.39 -6.73
C ASN A 108 -4.27 -16.81 -7.34
N PRO A 109 -3.44 -17.08 -8.36
CA PRO A 109 -2.53 -16.14 -9.01
C PRO A 109 -3.26 -15.17 -9.95
N ILE A 110 -2.70 -13.97 -10.12
CA ILE A 110 -3.29 -12.89 -10.94
C ILE A 110 -2.75 -12.80 -12.37
N LEU A 111 -1.66 -13.52 -12.69
CA LEU A 111 -1.13 -13.69 -14.06
C LEU A 111 -0.33 -14.99 -14.18
#